data_AF-A0A2E9WQN2-F1
#
_entry.id   AF-A0A2E9WQN2-F1
#
_cell.length_a   1.000
_cell.length_b   1.000
_cell.length_c   1.000
_cell.angle_alpha   90.00
_cell.angle_beta   90.00
_cell.angle_gamma   90.00
#
_symmetry.space_group_name_H-M   'P 1'
#
loop_
_entity.id
_entity.type
_entity.pdbx_description
1 polymer ?
#
loop_
_entity_poly.entity_id
_entity_poly.type
_entity_poly.pdbx_seq_one_letter_code
_entity_poly.pdbx_strand_id
1 'polypeptide(L)'
;MSIEGFSTKTEQNESEKRFTLPKEEFAKERIKAVKESISELKEGNPLILSFCMYGSMVKGTTKPESDIDGFLFVDTGLSVEERQQHDENLTEDKESKSKIETFFIEKINDQYTEKLHETLKSQANLTEEQVAHAKIRPINEEIIDKHIDFIADGLQNEREYKKQYDEWDKNLDSSTTDFNKLDEYLKARPEYPEPVSPSTTLAGMFHLEIGGGIRKYRDMLISKLESMEQDGEKIWQEIIKSTEMFEQNLSSGTEKRYPRTLDEAKKVYGLKK
;
A
#
# COMPACT_ATOMS: atom_id res chain seq x y z
N MET A 1 29.73 2.91 -32.78
CA MET A 1 29.55 2.58 -31.36
C MET A 1 28.06 2.47 -31.13
N SER A 2 27.57 1.24 -31.11
CA SER A 2 26.16 0.91 -30.92
C SER A 2 25.92 0.90 -29.42
N ILE A 3 25.01 1.73 -28.93
CA ILE A 3 24.55 1.66 -27.54
C ILE A 3 23.80 0.33 -27.43
N GLU A 4 24.39 -0.64 -26.75
CA GLU A 4 23.71 -1.89 -26.42
C GLU A 4 22.42 -1.54 -25.67
N GLY A 5 21.29 -1.87 -26.29
CA GLY A 5 19.98 -1.65 -25.71
C GLY A 5 19.88 -2.40 -24.39
N PHE A 6 19.71 -1.66 -23.30
CA PHE A 6 19.25 -2.22 -22.03
C PHE A 6 17.90 -2.90 -22.29
N SER A 7 17.93 -4.22 -22.47
CA SER A 7 16.75 -5.06 -22.45
C SER A 7 16.21 -5.06 -21.02
N THR A 8 15.22 -4.21 -20.74
CA THR A 8 14.43 -4.18 -19.48
C THR A 8 13.47 -5.36 -19.40
N LYS A 9 13.93 -6.58 -19.73
CA LYS A 9 13.18 -7.79 -19.40
C LYS A 9 13.26 -7.97 -17.90
N THR A 10 12.26 -7.45 -17.20
CA THR A 10 12.03 -7.73 -15.78
C THR A 10 12.00 -9.26 -15.61
N GLU A 11 12.92 -9.80 -14.80
CA GLU A 11 12.99 -11.23 -14.51
C GLU A 11 11.62 -11.68 -13.96
N GLN A 12 11.02 -12.70 -14.57
CA GLN A 12 9.73 -13.23 -14.15
C GLN A 12 9.91 -14.21 -12.99
N ASN A 13 9.05 -14.14 -11.99
CA ASN A 13 9.03 -15.12 -10.90
C ASN A 13 8.49 -16.48 -11.42
N GLU A 14 9.36 -17.48 -11.54
CA GLU A 14 9.03 -18.82 -12.06
C GLU A 14 8.30 -19.73 -11.05
N SER A 15 8.29 -19.41 -9.75
CA SER A 15 7.74 -20.25 -8.67
C SER A 15 6.21 -20.29 -8.63
N GLU A 16 5.58 -21.42 -8.29
CA GLU A 16 4.12 -21.54 -8.10
C GLU A 16 3.56 -20.66 -6.96
N LYS A 17 4.42 -20.17 -6.05
CA LYS A 17 4.00 -19.31 -4.93
C LYS A 17 4.14 -17.84 -5.29
N ARG A 18 3.24 -16.99 -4.75
CA ARG A 18 3.32 -15.53 -4.92
C ARG A 18 4.63 -14.97 -4.35
N PHE A 19 4.94 -15.31 -3.11
CA PHE A 19 6.21 -14.97 -2.48
C PHE A 19 7.18 -16.14 -2.63
N THR A 20 8.32 -15.86 -3.23
CA THR A 20 9.40 -16.82 -3.42
C THR A 20 10.63 -16.26 -2.73
N LEU A 21 11.00 -16.89 -1.61
CA LEU A 21 12.24 -16.52 -0.95
C LEU A 21 13.42 -16.97 -1.81
N PRO A 22 14.43 -16.09 -2.02
CA PRO A 22 15.65 -16.46 -2.73
C PRO A 22 16.38 -17.61 -2.03
N LYS A 23 17.09 -18.43 -2.82
CA LYS A 23 17.76 -19.64 -2.32
C LYS A 23 19.21 -19.38 -1.89
N GLU A 24 19.75 -18.25 -2.30
CA GLU A 24 21.11 -17.78 -2.07
C GLU A 24 21.33 -17.48 -0.59
N GLU A 25 22.52 -17.83 -0.07
CA GLU A 25 22.81 -17.68 1.36
C GLU A 25 22.74 -16.23 1.82
N PHE A 26 23.26 -15.26 1.05
CA PHE A 26 23.19 -13.84 1.42
C PHE A 26 21.74 -13.35 1.60
N ALA A 27 20.81 -13.87 0.80
CA ALA A 27 19.40 -13.49 0.89
C ALA A 27 18.74 -14.11 2.12
N LYS A 28 19.08 -15.36 2.47
CA LYS A 28 18.63 -16.00 3.71
C LYS A 28 19.15 -15.26 4.94
N GLU A 29 20.42 -14.85 4.91
CA GLU A 29 21.05 -14.04 5.97
C GLU A 29 20.31 -12.71 6.15
N ARG A 30 19.95 -12.02 5.05
CA ARG A 30 19.14 -10.79 5.11
C ARG A 30 17.74 -11.01 5.67
N ILE A 31 17.02 -12.04 5.24
CA ILE A 31 15.69 -12.35 5.78
C ILE A 31 15.79 -12.67 7.28
N LYS A 32 16.83 -13.39 7.68
CA LYS A 32 17.13 -13.68 9.08
C LYS A 32 17.39 -12.38 9.85
N ALA A 33 18.21 -11.48 9.33
CA ALA A 33 18.47 -10.17 9.91
C ALA A 33 17.18 -9.34 10.04
N VAL A 34 16.32 -9.26 9.02
CA VAL A 34 15.03 -8.57 9.16
C VAL A 34 14.22 -9.18 10.32
N LYS A 35 14.16 -10.51 10.43
CA LYS A 35 13.44 -11.18 11.51
C LYS A 35 14.03 -10.88 12.90
N GLU A 36 15.36 -10.89 13.02
CA GLU A 36 16.07 -10.61 14.26
C GLU A 36 15.92 -9.14 14.67
N SER A 37 16.06 -8.20 13.72
CA SER A 37 15.84 -6.77 13.93
C SER A 37 14.41 -6.49 14.38
N ILE A 38 13.39 -7.09 13.76
CA ILE A 38 12.00 -6.91 14.20
C ILE A 38 11.78 -7.49 15.60
N SER A 39 12.44 -8.59 15.94
CA SER A 39 12.32 -9.19 17.28
C SER A 39 12.95 -8.27 18.34
N GLU A 40 14.16 -7.77 18.10
CA GLU A 40 14.87 -6.83 18.97
C GLU A 40 14.10 -5.52 19.16
N LEU A 41 13.62 -4.93 18.07
CA LEU A 41 12.84 -3.70 18.11
C LEU A 41 11.54 -3.87 18.91
N LYS A 42 10.88 -5.02 18.81
CA LYS A 42 9.68 -5.35 19.60
C LYS A 42 9.96 -5.49 21.09
N GLU A 43 11.11 -6.04 21.47
CA GLU A 43 11.52 -6.13 22.88
C GLU A 43 11.67 -4.73 23.49
N GLY A 44 12.22 -3.78 22.73
CA GLY A 44 12.35 -2.38 23.14
C GLY A 44 11.07 -1.55 23.00
N ASN A 45 10.15 -1.94 22.11
CA ASN A 45 8.89 -1.23 21.88
C ASN A 45 7.77 -2.18 21.42
N PRO A 46 6.83 -2.56 22.30
CA PRO A 46 5.75 -3.50 21.97
C PRO A 46 4.72 -2.94 20.98
N LEU A 47 4.75 -1.63 20.66
CA LEU A 47 3.92 -1.04 19.62
C LEU A 47 4.37 -1.44 18.22
N ILE A 48 5.60 -1.92 18.04
CA ILE A 48 6.06 -2.40 16.74
C ILE A 48 5.32 -3.70 16.40
N LEU A 49 4.67 -3.75 15.24
CA LEU A 49 3.78 -4.84 14.87
C LEU A 49 4.45 -5.87 13.97
N SER A 50 4.96 -5.42 12.83
CA SER A 50 5.59 -6.27 11.83
C SER A 50 6.23 -5.43 10.73
N PHE A 51 7.15 -6.07 10.01
CA PHE A 51 7.67 -5.56 8.76
C PHE A 51 6.99 -6.28 7.58
N CYS A 52 6.36 -5.52 6.69
CA CYS A 52 5.78 -6.05 5.46
C CYS A 52 6.74 -5.78 4.30
N MET A 53 7.43 -6.82 3.86
CA MET A 53 8.49 -6.77 2.86
C MET A 53 7.93 -6.97 1.45
N TYR A 54 8.37 -6.15 0.51
CA TYR A 54 8.08 -6.27 -0.91
C TYR A 54 9.38 -6.25 -1.74
N GLY A 55 9.30 -5.99 -3.04
CA GLY A 55 10.50 -5.85 -3.87
C GLY A 55 11.20 -7.16 -4.20
N SER A 56 12.49 -7.07 -4.53
CA SER A 56 13.28 -8.19 -5.07
C SER A 56 13.44 -9.36 -4.08
N MET A 57 13.50 -9.06 -2.78
CA MET A 57 13.67 -10.00 -1.68
C MET A 57 12.53 -11.01 -1.52
N VAL A 58 11.32 -10.69 -1.98
CA VAL A 58 10.15 -11.60 -1.91
C VAL A 58 9.74 -12.17 -3.26
N LYS A 59 10.43 -11.74 -4.33
CA LYS A 59 10.18 -12.17 -5.72
C LYS A 59 11.17 -13.24 -6.18
N GLY A 60 12.23 -13.49 -5.42
CA GLY A 60 13.28 -14.44 -5.78
C GLY A 60 14.29 -13.90 -6.78
N THR A 61 14.31 -12.58 -7.01
CA THR A 61 15.16 -11.90 -7.99
C THR A 61 16.19 -10.98 -7.32
N THR A 62 16.47 -11.21 -6.02
CA THR A 62 17.41 -10.37 -5.26
C THR A 62 18.84 -10.63 -5.70
N LYS A 63 19.66 -9.59 -5.62
CA LYS A 63 21.11 -9.62 -5.84
C LYS A 63 21.85 -9.12 -4.60
N PRO A 64 23.17 -9.36 -4.46
CA PRO A 64 23.94 -8.87 -3.32
C PRO A 64 23.87 -7.35 -3.14
N GLU A 65 23.66 -6.58 -4.21
CA GLU A 65 23.50 -5.14 -4.19
C GLU A 65 22.06 -4.67 -3.91
N SER A 66 21.07 -5.57 -3.99
CA SER A 66 19.66 -5.22 -3.78
C SER A 66 19.42 -4.64 -2.39
N ASP A 67 18.45 -3.74 -2.33
CA ASP A 67 17.89 -3.12 -1.15
C ASP A 67 16.86 -4.01 -0.43
N ILE A 68 16.49 -3.58 0.78
CA ILE A 68 15.37 -4.10 1.55
C ILE A 68 14.22 -3.11 1.44
N ASP A 69 13.23 -3.50 0.65
CA ASP A 69 11.97 -2.80 0.48
C ASP A 69 10.93 -3.25 1.51
N GLY A 70 10.35 -2.33 2.26
CA GLY A 70 9.22 -2.69 3.12
C GLY A 70 8.71 -1.59 4.02
N PHE A 71 7.64 -1.92 4.74
CA PHE A 71 7.03 -1.06 5.73
C PHE A 71 7.08 -1.69 7.12
N LEU A 72 7.73 -1.01 8.07
CA LEU A 72 7.59 -1.30 9.49
C LEU A 72 6.31 -0.65 10.00
N PHE A 73 5.32 -1.48 10.34
CA PHE A 73 4.08 -1.02 10.93
C PHE A 73 4.23 -0.85 12.44
N VAL A 74 3.83 0.31 12.93
CA VAL A 74 3.84 0.68 14.34
C VAL A 74 2.42 1.03 14.76
N ASP A 75 1.96 0.36 15.82
CA ASP A 75 0.66 0.61 16.43
C ASP A 75 0.64 1.98 17.11
N THR A 76 -0.29 2.83 16.70
CA THR A 76 -0.54 4.13 17.33
C THR A 76 -1.82 4.13 18.18
N GLY A 77 -2.47 2.97 18.33
CA GLY A 77 -3.63 2.79 19.19
C GLY A 77 -3.21 2.81 20.66
N LEU A 78 -3.24 4.00 21.26
CA LEU A 78 -2.95 4.19 22.68
C LEU A 78 -4.23 4.31 23.54
N SER A 79 -4.06 4.17 24.85
CA SER A 79 -5.13 4.42 25.84
C SER A 79 -5.64 5.87 25.76
N VAL A 80 -6.84 6.14 26.28
CA VAL A 80 -7.51 7.45 26.16
C VAL A 80 -6.66 8.60 26.73
N GLU A 81 -5.84 8.34 27.75
CA GLU A 81 -4.93 9.32 28.37
C GLU A 81 -3.70 9.64 27.51
N GLU A 82 -3.25 8.68 26.71
CA GLU A 82 -2.11 8.83 25.81
C GLU A 82 -2.49 9.51 24.48
N ARG A 83 -3.76 9.47 24.08
CA ARG A 83 -4.26 10.09 22.83
C ARG A 83 -4.06 11.60 22.76
N GLN A 84 -4.16 12.31 23.89
CA GLN A 84 -4.00 13.77 23.92
C GLN A 84 -2.57 14.24 23.60
N GLN A 85 -1.56 13.40 23.77
CA GLN A 85 -0.17 13.70 23.36
C GLN A 85 0.16 13.13 21.97
N HIS A 86 -0.71 12.31 21.37
CA HIS A 86 -0.38 11.47 20.22
C HIS A 86 -0.94 11.97 18.89
N ASP A 87 -2.04 12.73 18.89
CA ASP A 87 -2.50 13.43 17.67
C ASP A 87 -1.50 14.51 17.24
N GLU A 88 -0.71 15.07 18.17
CA GLU A 88 0.41 15.96 17.86
C GLU A 88 1.58 15.24 17.15
N ASN A 89 1.58 13.90 17.15
CA ASN A 89 2.67 13.07 16.62
C ASN A 89 2.40 12.53 15.22
N LEU A 90 1.25 12.83 14.61
CA LEU A 90 0.92 12.42 13.26
C LEU A 90 0.82 13.65 12.34
N THR A 91 1.20 13.45 11.09
CA THR A 91 0.99 14.43 10.03
C THR A 91 0.34 13.77 8.82
N GLU A 92 -0.48 14.55 8.14
CA GLU A 92 -1.10 14.16 6.88
C GLU A 92 -0.43 14.90 5.74
N ASP A 93 0.05 14.14 4.78
CA ASP A 93 0.37 14.72 3.50
C ASP A 93 -0.94 14.94 2.74
N LYS A 94 -1.39 16.20 2.71
CA LYS A 94 -2.55 16.66 1.93
C LYS A 94 -2.14 17.29 0.61
N GLU A 95 -0.88 17.17 0.17
CA GLU A 95 -0.43 17.83 -1.06
C GLU A 95 -1.18 17.33 -2.31
N SER A 96 -1.84 16.16 -2.24
CA SER A 96 -2.66 15.64 -3.34
C SER A 96 -4.11 15.38 -2.92
N LYS A 97 -5.08 15.94 -3.65
CA LYS A 97 -6.50 15.56 -3.51
C LYS A 97 -6.79 14.12 -3.94
N SER A 98 -5.86 13.50 -4.67
CA SER A 98 -5.97 12.13 -5.20
C SER A 98 -5.49 11.04 -4.23
N LYS A 99 -4.84 11.40 -3.12
CA LYS A 99 -4.24 10.41 -2.22
C LYS A 99 -4.16 10.92 -0.79
N ILE A 100 -4.42 10.03 0.15
CA ILE A 100 -4.17 10.27 1.57
C ILE A 100 -2.99 9.43 2.06
N GLU A 101 -2.10 10.04 2.84
CA GLU A 101 -1.05 9.34 3.59
C GLU A 101 -1.00 9.88 5.02
N THR A 102 -0.68 8.97 5.95
CA THR A 102 -0.48 9.31 7.36
C THR A 102 0.92 8.89 7.77
N PHE A 103 1.67 9.82 8.33
CA PHE A 103 3.03 9.61 8.81
C PHE A 103 3.15 10.02 10.27
N PHE A 104 4.19 9.54 10.94
CA PHE A 104 4.64 10.20 12.16
C PHE A 104 5.20 11.59 11.81
N ILE A 105 5.15 12.52 12.76
CA ILE A 105 5.97 13.74 12.68
C ILE A 105 7.43 13.38 12.51
N GLU A 106 8.18 14.23 11.81
CA GLU A 106 9.57 14.00 11.39
C GLU A 106 10.43 13.43 12.52
N LYS A 107 10.44 14.07 13.70
CA LYS A 107 11.22 13.63 14.86
C LYS A 107 10.95 12.17 15.27
N ILE A 108 9.68 11.73 15.29
CA ILE A 108 9.33 10.37 15.70
C ILE A 108 9.61 9.39 14.57
N ASN A 109 9.29 9.80 13.33
CA ASN A 109 9.62 9.00 12.15
C ASN A 109 11.12 8.70 12.09
N ASP A 110 11.96 9.70 12.31
CA ASP A 110 13.42 9.57 12.27
C ASP A 110 13.92 8.62 13.36
N GLN A 111 13.39 8.72 14.59
CA GLN A 111 13.74 7.79 15.67
C GLN A 111 13.45 6.33 15.34
N TYR A 112 12.30 6.04 14.71
CA TYR A 112 12.00 4.67 14.28
C TYR A 112 12.85 4.24 13.09
N THR A 113 13.10 5.16 12.15
CA THR A 113 13.90 4.90 10.94
C THR A 113 15.34 4.60 11.30
N GLU A 114 15.97 5.44 12.13
CA GLU A 114 17.34 5.27 12.62
C GLU A 114 17.50 3.90 13.30
N LYS A 115 16.62 3.55 14.25
CA LYS A 115 16.69 2.26 14.95
C LYS A 115 16.51 1.07 14.00
N LEU A 116 15.57 1.15 13.06
CA LEU A 116 15.37 0.11 12.07
C LEU A 116 16.59 -0.06 11.17
N HIS A 117 17.16 1.04 10.69
CA HIS A 117 18.31 1.02 9.79
C HIS A 117 19.56 0.56 10.51
N GLU A 118 19.83 1.01 11.74
CA GLU A 118 20.95 0.55 12.55
C GLU A 118 20.89 -0.96 12.83
N THR A 119 19.74 -1.47 13.24
CA THR A 119 19.55 -2.91 13.52
C THR A 119 19.74 -3.75 12.25
N LEU A 120 19.12 -3.36 11.12
CA LEU A 120 19.29 -4.05 9.84
C LEU A 120 20.75 -4.05 9.35
N LYS A 121 21.42 -2.89 9.40
CA LYS A 121 22.83 -2.75 8.99
C LYS A 121 23.75 -3.61 9.84
N SER A 122 23.56 -3.60 11.17
CA SER A 122 24.41 -4.36 12.10
C SER A 122 24.26 -5.88 11.94
N GLN A 123 23.07 -6.38 11.63
CA GLN A 123 22.78 -7.82 11.57
C GLN A 123 23.13 -8.46 10.22
N ALA A 124 23.14 -7.70 9.12
CA ALA A 124 23.42 -8.22 7.77
C ALA A 124 24.54 -7.48 7.00
N ASN A 125 25.31 -6.60 7.67
CA ASN A 125 26.37 -5.79 7.06
C ASN A 125 25.89 -5.03 5.81
N LEU A 126 24.70 -4.44 5.91
CA LEU A 126 24.07 -3.69 4.82
C LEU A 126 24.59 -2.26 4.75
N THR A 127 24.57 -1.68 3.55
CA THR A 127 24.86 -0.25 3.37
C THR A 127 23.64 0.61 3.66
N GLU A 128 23.83 1.93 3.73
CA GLU A 128 22.75 2.90 3.90
C GLU A 128 21.73 2.81 2.75
N GLU A 129 22.23 2.71 1.52
CA GLU A 129 21.41 2.60 0.31
C GLU A 129 20.54 1.34 0.33
N GLN A 130 21.06 0.25 0.91
CA GLN A 130 20.36 -1.03 0.99
C GLN A 130 19.22 -1.04 2.00
N VAL A 131 19.17 -0.07 2.93
CA VAL A 131 18.08 0.03 3.92
C VAL A 131 17.19 1.26 3.72
N ALA A 132 17.55 2.16 2.80
CA ALA A 132 16.83 3.42 2.54
C ALA A 132 15.34 3.25 2.19
N HIS A 133 14.95 2.08 1.66
CA HIS A 133 13.57 1.77 1.28
C HIS A 133 12.76 1.03 2.35
N ALA A 134 13.35 0.75 3.52
CA ALA A 134 12.65 0.30 4.71
C ALA A 134 12.03 1.51 5.44
N LYS A 135 10.73 1.70 5.29
CA LYS A 135 9.98 2.88 5.76
C LYS A 135 9.08 2.57 6.95
N ILE A 136 8.71 3.59 7.72
CA ILE A 136 7.83 3.46 8.88
C ILE A 136 6.39 3.83 8.50
N ARG A 137 5.41 3.09 9.04
CA ARG A 137 3.98 3.38 8.86
C ARG A 137 3.23 3.30 10.18
N PRO A 138 2.65 4.43 10.67
CA PRO A 138 1.72 4.37 11.79
C PRO A 138 0.43 3.67 11.36
N ILE A 139 -0.16 2.90 12.27
CA ILE A 139 -1.47 2.28 12.03
C ILE A 139 -2.27 2.15 13.32
N ASN A 140 -3.55 2.49 13.23
CA ASN A 140 -4.57 2.19 14.22
C ASN A 140 -5.93 2.12 13.49
N GLU A 141 -7.01 1.89 14.24
CA GLU A 141 -8.36 1.82 13.66
C GLU A 141 -8.79 3.12 12.97
N GLU A 142 -8.49 4.27 13.58
CA GLU A 142 -8.87 5.59 13.05
C GLU A 142 -8.17 5.92 11.73
N ILE A 143 -6.89 5.58 11.60
CA ILE A 143 -6.12 5.72 10.36
C ILE A 143 -6.75 4.85 9.26
N ILE A 144 -7.14 3.61 9.60
CA ILE A 144 -7.80 2.71 8.65
C ILE A 144 -9.14 3.30 8.21
N ASP A 145 -9.98 3.73 9.15
CA ASP A 145 -11.30 4.31 8.87
C ASP A 145 -11.17 5.53 7.98
N LYS A 146 -10.27 6.46 8.33
CA LYS A 146 -9.99 7.65 7.54
C LYS A 146 -9.56 7.34 6.11
N HIS A 147 -8.72 6.32 5.92
CA HIS A 147 -8.25 5.94 4.59
C HIS A 147 -9.34 5.21 3.78
N ILE A 148 -10.22 4.44 4.43
CA ILE A 148 -11.42 3.85 3.81
C ILE A 148 -12.37 4.95 3.35
N ASP A 149 -12.70 5.90 4.23
CA ASP A 149 -13.62 7.01 3.96
C ASP A 149 -13.13 7.85 2.78
N PHE A 150 -11.83 8.15 2.72
CA PHE A 150 -11.23 8.86 1.59
C PHE A 150 -11.46 8.17 0.24
N ILE A 151 -11.32 6.83 0.19
CA ILE A 151 -11.57 6.07 -1.04
C ILE A 151 -13.07 6.03 -1.34
N ALA A 152 -13.91 5.83 -0.32
CA ALA A 152 -15.36 5.80 -0.46
C ALA A 152 -15.92 7.11 -1.02
N ASP A 153 -15.42 8.25 -0.53
CA ASP A 153 -15.76 9.58 -1.05
C ASP A 153 -15.38 9.73 -2.52
N GLY A 154 -14.18 9.25 -2.91
CA GLY A 154 -13.75 9.23 -4.31
C GLY A 154 -14.66 8.39 -5.21
N LEU A 155 -15.04 7.19 -4.76
CA LEU A 155 -15.99 6.33 -5.48
C LEU A 155 -17.37 6.99 -5.60
N GLN A 156 -17.80 7.74 -4.59
CA GLN A 156 -19.04 8.48 -4.63
C GLN A 156 -18.98 9.64 -5.65
N ASN A 157 -17.86 10.36 -5.68
CA ASN A 157 -17.62 11.43 -6.66
C ASN A 157 -17.61 10.88 -8.10
N GLU A 158 -17.00 9.71 -8.32
CA GLU A 158 -17.01 9.05 -9.62
C GLU A 158 -18.42 8.65 -10.06
N ARG A 159 -19.24 8.10 -9.13
CA ARG A 159 -20.64 7.78 -9.40
C ARG A 159 -21.46 9.02 -9.78
N GLU A 160 -21.24 10.13 -9.08
CA GLU A 160 -21.94 11.38 -9.33
C GLU A 160 -21.52 11.99 -10.67
N TYR A 161 -20.21 12.02 -10.95
CA TYR A 161 -19.68 12.42 -12.25
C TYR A 161 -20.31 11.60 -13.38
N LYS A 162 -20.40 10.27 -13.24
CA LYS A 162 -20.98 9.41 -14.27
C LYS A 162 -22.44 9.77 -14.57
N LYS A 163 -23.25 10.07 -13.54
CA LYS A 163 -24.63 10.51 -13.74
C LYS A 163 -24.68 11.83 -14.51
N GLN A 164 -23.89 12.82 -14.09
CA GLN A 164 -23.83 14.12 -14.75
C GLN A 164 -23.34 14.00 -16.18
N TYR A 165 -22.36 13.14 -16.44
CA TYR A 165 -21.83 12.87 -17.76
C TYR A 165 -22.89 12.19 -18.65
N ASP A 166 -23.61 11.19 -18.15
CA ASP A 166 -24.67 10.51 -18.89
C ASP A 166 -25.85 11.46 -19.20
N GLU A 167 -26.14 12.43 -18.32
CA GLU A 167 -27.13 13.49 -18.57
C GLU A 167 -26.64 14.51 -19.59
N TRP A 168 -25.39 14.95 -19.48
CA TRP A 168 -24.74 15.82 -20.45
C TRP A 168 -24.73 15.18 -21.84
N ASP A 169 -24.31 13.93 -21.97
CA ASP A 169 -24.22 13.19 -23.24
C ASP A 169 -25.58 13.07 -23.96
N LYS A 170 -26.67 12.89 -23.20
CA LYS A 170 -28.05 12.85 -23.75
C LYS A 170 -28.51 14.19 -24.34
N ASN A 171 -27.91 15.30 -23.92
CA ASN A 171 -28.25 16.64 -24.42
C ASN A 171 -27.51 16.98 -25.73
N LEU A 172 -26.65 16.09 -26.23
CA LEU A 172 -25.98 16.27 -27.51
C LEU A 172 -26.98 16.16 -28.67
N ASP A 173 -27.31 17.30 -29.29
CA ASP A 173 -27.94 17.30 -30.61
C ASP A 173 -26.89 16.94 -31.66
N SER A 174 -26.77 15.64 -31.96
CA SER A 174 -25.82 15.13 -32.97
C SER A 174 -26.08 15.65 -34.39
N SER A 175 -27.21 16.31 -34.63
CA SER A 175 -27.58 16.89 -35.92
C SER A 175 -27.29 18.39 -36.03
N THR A 176 -26.86 19.05 -34.95
CA THR A 176 -26.59 20.49 -34.98
C THR A 176 -25.40 20.81 -35.87
N THR A 177 -25.59 21.76 -36.78
CA THR A 177 -24.50 22.37 -37.57
C THR A 177 -24.07 23.73 -37.01
N ASP A 178 -24.66 24.15 -35.88
CA ASP A 178 -24.36 25.42 -35.22
C ASP A 178 -23.15 25.26 -34.30
N PHE A 179 -22.00 25.75 -34.76
CA PHE A 179 -20.74 25.67 -34.02
C PHE A 179 -20.79 26.36 -32.64
N ASN A 180 -21.58 27.42 -32.48
CA ASN A 180 -21.67 28.11 -31.19
C ASN A 180 -22.39 27.22 -30.15
N LYS A 181 -23.46 26.54 -30.57
CA LYS A 181 -24.17 25.58 -29.71
C LYS A 181 -23.29 24.39 -29.34
N LEU A 182 -22.47 23.91 -30.28
CA LEU A 182 -21.52 22.83 -30.02
C LEU A 182 -20.43 23.26 -29.02
N ASP A 183 -19.89 24.47 -29.16
CA ASP A 183 -18.90 25.02 -28.22
C ASP A 183 -19.48 25.21 -26.81
N GLU A 184 -20.69 25.76 -26.69
CA GLU A 184 -21.41 25.88 -25.41
C GLU A 184 -21.66 24.51 -24.77
N TYR A 185 -22.09 23.52 -25.56
CA TYR A 185 -22.26 22.15 -25.11
C TYR A 185 -20.96 21.54 -24.56
N LEU A 186 -19.84 21.68 -25.29
CA LEU A 186 -18.54 21.16 -24.86
C LEU A 186 -18.00 21.85 -23.60
N LYS A 187 -18.24 23.16 -23.46
CA LYS A 187 -17.90 23.92 -22.23
C LYS A 187 -18.72 23.50 -21.02
N ALA A 188 -19.94 22.99 -21.22
CA ALA A 188 -20.79 22.47 -20.16
C ALA A 188 -20.46 21.02 -19.76
N ARG A 189 -19.44 20.40 -20.37
CA ARG A 189 -19.02 19.03 -20.04
C ARG A 189 -18.59 18.95 -18.56
N PRO A 190 -19.15 17.99 -17.78
CA PRO A 190 -18.68 17.75 -16.42
C PRO A 190 -17.18 17.46 -16.38
N GLU A 191 -16.49 18.00 -15.39
CA GLU A 191 -15.07 17.74 -15.16
C GLU A 191 -14.91 16.37 -14.48
N TYR A 192 -13.99 15.56 -14.99
CA TYR A 192 -13.72 14.24 -14.40
C TYR A 192 -13.09 14.42 -13.01
N PRO A 193 -13.63 13.78 -11.96
CA PRO A 193 -13.08 13.92 -10.62
C PRO A 193 -11.67 13.33 -10.56
N GLU A 194 -10.79 13.91 -9.74
CA GLU A 194 -9.46 13.34 -9.54
C GLU A 194 -9.58 11.88 -9.04
N PRO A 195 -8.90 10.91 -9.68
CA PRO A 195 -8.99 9.52 -9.26
C PRO A 195 -8.34 9.36 -7.90
N VAL A 196 -9.06 8.78 -6.94
CA VAL A 196 -8.49 8.46 -5.63
C VAL A 196 -7.64 7.21 -5.70
N SER A 197 -6.51 7.21 -4.99
CA SER A 197 -5.63 6.06 -4.84
C SER A 197 -5.53 5.66 -3.37
N PRO A 198 -5.55 4.35 -3.04
CA PRO A 198 -5.30 3.90 -1.69
C PRO A 198 -3.93 4.35 -1.18
N SER A 199 -3.85 4.59 0.12
CA SER A 199 -2.59 4.93 0.79
C SER A 199 -1.58 3.78 0.70
N THR A 200 -0.29 4.12 0.81
CA THR A 200 0.78 3.12 0.97
C THR A 200 0.61 2.31 2.25
N THR A 201 -0.08 2.87 3.26
CA THR A 201 -0.39 2.18 4.51
C THR A 201 -1.33 1.00 4.24
N LEU A 202 -2.49 1.23 3.60
CA LEU A 202 -3.45 0.15 3.31
C LEU A 202 -2.88 -0.90 2.35
N ALA A 203 -2.23 -0.47 1.27
CA ALA A 203 -1.62 -1.39 0.30
C ALA A 203 -0.46 -2.19 0.93
N GLY A 204 0.40 -1.51 1.69
CA GLY A 204 1.59 -2.09 2.31
C GLY A 204 1.28 -3.22 3.30
N MET A 205 0.08 -3.25 3.86
CA MET A 205 -0.34 -4.28 4.79
C MET A 205 -0.34 -5.68 4.16
N PHE A 206 -0.49 -5.85 2.85
CA PHE A 206 -0.75 -7.18 2.25
C PHE A 206 0.48 -7.89 1.67
N HIS A 207 1.67 -7.30 1.78
CA HIS A 207 2.92 -7.93 1.40
C HIS A 207 3.41 -9.00 2.40
N LEU A 208 4.60 -9.55 2.18
CA LEU A 208 5.16 -10.62 3.01
C LEU A 208 5.42 -10.12 4.43
N GLU A 209 4.71 -10.69 5.39
CA GLU A 209 4.79 -10.30 6.80
C GLU A 209 5.95 -10.99 7.54
N ILE A 210 6.71 -10.19 8.29
CA ILE A 210 7.69 -10.65 9.28
C ILE A 210 7.32 -10.01 10.64
N GLY A 211 7.04 -10.85 11.64
CA GLY A 211 6.76 -10.40 13.02
C GLY A 211 5.32 -10.64 13.52
N GLY A 212 4.34 -10.85 12.64
CA GLY A 212 3.02 -11.39 13.01
C GLY A 212 1.97 -10.41 13.55
N GLY A 213 2.31 -9.13 13.78
CA GLY A 213 1.43 -8.18 14.47
C GLY A 213 0.36 -7.51 13.60
N ILE A 214 0.55 -7.42 12.27
CA ILE A 214 -0.38 -6.68 11.39
C ILE A 214 -1.69 -7.44 11.12
N ARG A 215 -1.74 -8.75 11.42
CA ARG A 215 -2.92 -9.59 11.16
C ARG A 215 -4.21 -9.05 11.76
N LYS A 216 -4.15 -8.47 12.97
CA LYS A 216 -5.32 -7.86 13.61
C LYS A 216 -5.90 -6.71 12.78
N TYR A 217 -5.04 -5.91 12.16
CA TYR A 217 -5.44 -4.78 11.34
C TYR A 217 -5.91 -5.23 9.95
N ARG A 218 -5.33 -6.28 9.38
CA ARG A 218 -5.85 -6.90 8.15
C ARG A 218 -7.28 -7.41 8.35
N ASP A 219 -7.51 -8.15 9.43
CA ASP A 219 -8.82 -8.70 9.77
C ASP A 219 -9.86 -7.60 10.05
N MET A 220 -9.46 -6.55 10.77
CA MET A 220 -10.28 -5.36 11.02
C MET A 220 -10.67 -4.65 9.72
N LEU A 221 -9.71 -4.35 8.84
CA LEU A 221 -9.94 -3.74 7.54
C LEU A 221 -10.92 -4.59 6.72
N ILE A 222 -10.68 -5.89 6.58
CA ILE A 222 -11.56 -6.79 5.82
C ILE A 222 -12.97 -6.80 6.41
N SER A 223 -13.11 -6.89 7.73
CA SER A 223 -14.41 -6.90 8.39
C SER A 223 -15.19 -5.59 8.18
N LYS A 224 -14.50 -4.45 8.21
CA LYS A 224 -15.10 -3.15 7.91
C LYS A 224 -15.58 -3.08 6.45
N LEU A 225 -14.74 -3.50 5.51
CA LEU A 225 -15.12 -3.54 4.09
C LEU A 225 -16.30 -4.50 3.85
N GLU A 226 -16.36 -5.67 4.50
CA GLU A 226 -17.52 -6.57 4.39
C GLU A 226 -18.83 -5.90 4.80
N SER A 227 -18.79 -5.01 5.80
CA SER A 227 -19.99 -4.27 6.25
C SER A 227 -20.47 -3.19 5.28
N MET A 228 -19.64 -2.82 4.28
CA MET A 228 -19.94 -1.81 3.25
C MET A 228 -20.49 -2.41 1.96
N GLU A 229 -20.76 -3.73 1.93
CA GLU A 229 -21.31 -4.44 0.77
C GLU A 229 -20.51 -4.20 -0.53
N GLN A 230 -21.16 -3.70 -1.58
CA GLN A 230 -20.54 -3.48 -2.90
C GLN A 230 -19.45 -2.42 -2.88
N ASP A 231 -19.55 -1.41 -2.00
CA ASP A 231 -18.52 -0.38 -1.89
C ASP A 231 -17.26 -0.93 -1.23
N GLY A 232 -17.42 -1.81 -0.24
CA GLY A 232 -16.30 -2.53 0.35
C GLY A 232 -15.54 -3.39 -0.65
N GLU A 233 -16.24 -4.09 -1.53
CA GLU A 233 -15.64 -4.91 -2.59
C GLU A 233 -14.84 -4.06 -3.59
N LYS A 234 -15.34 -2.87 -3.96
CA LYS A 234 -14.61 -1.94 -4.83
C LYS A 234 -13.36 -1.37 -4.15
N ILE A 235 -13.47 -0.96 -2.89
CA ILE A 235 -12.34 -0.45 -2.11
C ILE A 235 -11.26 -1.53 -1.98
N TRP A 236 -11.66 -2.78 -1.72
CA TRP A 236 -10.74 -3.93 -1.72
C TRP A 236 -9.98 -4.08 -3.03
N GLN A 237 -10.68 -3.99 -4.17
CA GLN A 237 -10.07 -4.09 -5.49
C GLN A 237 -9.04 -2.98 -5.74
N GLU A 238 -9.33 -1.74 -5.33
CA GLU A 238 -8.35 -0.65 -5.43
C GLU A 238 -7.14 -0.87 -4.52
N ILE A 239 -7.34 -1.33 -3.27
CA ILE A 239 -6.24 -1.65 -2.34
C ILE A 239 -5.31 -2.71 -2.94
N ILE A 240 -5.87 -3.79 -3.47
CA ILE A 240 -5.08 -4.87 -4.07
C ILE A 240 -4.37 -4.43 -5.35
N LYS A 241 -5.05 -3.65 -6.21
CA LYS A 241 -4.42 -3.05 -7.39
C LYS A 241 -3.22 -2.18 -7.01
N SER A 242 -3.35 -1.33 -5.98
CA SER A 242 -2.25 -0.53 -5.43
C SER A 242 -1.13 -1.42 -4.88
N THR A 243 -1.46 -2.49 -4.15
CA THR A 243 -0.50 -3.49 -3.65
C THR A 243 0.29 -4.14 -4.80
N GLU A 244 -0.37 -4.47 -5.91
CA GLU A 244 0.29 -5.05 -7.09
C GLU A 244 1.20 -4.06 -7.84
N MET A 245 0.86 -2.77 -7.81
CA MET A 245 1.70 -1.72 -8.38
C MET A 245 3.04 -1.59 -7.66
N PHE A 246 3.09 -1.73 -6.33
CA PHE A 246 4.35 -1.82 -5.57
C PHE A 246 5.22 -3.00 -6.01
N GLU A 247 4.59 -4.06 -6.51
CA GLU A 247 5.29 -5.23 -7.02
C GLU A 247 5.67 -5.10 -8.50
N GLN A 248 5.39 -3.97 -9.16
CA GLN A 248 5.56 -3.77 -10.61
C GLN A 248 4.89 -4.88 -11.44
N ASN A 249 3.73 -5.40 -10.97
CA ASN A 249 2.94 -6.44 -11.65
C ASN A 249 3.72 -7.72 -12.02
N LEU A 250 4.75 -8.08 -11.24
CA LEU A 250 5.66 -9.20 -11.55
C LEU A 250 5.02 -10.60 -11.61
N SER A 251 3.75 -10.75 -11.20
CA SER A 251 3.02 -12.00 -11.23
C SER A 251 1.76 -11.89 -12.10
N SER A 252 1.92 -12.10 -13.41
CA SER A 252 0.80 -12.17 -14.37
C SER A 252 0.04 -13.51 -14.39
N GLY A 253 0.49 -14.48 -13.59
CA GLY A 253 -0.16 -15.79 -13.48
C GLY A 253 -1.42 -15.75 -12.61
N THR A 254 -2.52 -16.33 -13.10
CA THR A 254 -3.82 -16.40 -12.39
C THR A 254 -3.74 -17.12 -11.05
N GLU A 255 -2.77 -18.02 -10.86
CA GLU A 255 -2.53 -18.75 -9.61
C GLU A 255 -1.76 -17.93 -8.55
N LYS A 256 -1.03 -16.90 -8.97
CA LYS A 256 -0.15 -16.09 -8.10
C LYS A 256 -0.80 -14.76 -7.71
N ARG A 257 -2.12 -14.65 -7.76
CA ARG A 257 -2.86 -13.41 -7.52
C ARG A 257 -3.15 -13.16 -6.03
N TYR A 258 -3.27 -11.89 -5.66
CA TYR A 258 -3.92 -11.52 -4.41
C TYR A 258 -5.40 -11.94 -4.44
N PRO A 259 -6.04 -12.07 -3.27
CA PRO A 259 -7.48 -12.26 -3.21
C PRO A 259 -8.19 -11.15 -3.98
N ARG A 260 -9.06 -11.52 -4.92
CA ARG A 260 -9.76 -10.57 -5.79
C ARG A 260 -11.10 -10.13 -5.21
N THR A 261 -11.58 -10.86 -4.21
CA THR A 261 -12.81 -10.54 -3.48
C THR A 261 -12.59 -10.52 -1.98
N LEU A 262 -13.48 -9.84 -1.24
CA LEU A 262 -13.47 -9.84 0.22
C LEU A 262 -13.64 -11.25 0.81
N ASP A 263 -14.47 -12.09 0.18
CA ASP A 263 -14.64 -13.49 0.58
C ASP A 263 -13.34 -14.29 0.49
N GLU A 264 -12.55 -14.09 -0.58
CA GLU A 264 -11.23 -14.68 -0.70
C GLU A 264 -10.26 -14.07 0.32
N ALA A 265 -10.31 -12.75 0.50
CA ALA A 265 -9.44 -12.02 1.43
C ALA A 265 -9.62 -12.54 2.86
N LYS A 266 -10.86 -12.75 3.30
CA LYS A 266 -11.19 -13.32 4.61
C LYS A 266 -10.66 -14.73 4.79
N LYS A 267 -10.71 -15.57 3.76
CA LYS A 267 -10.15 -16.94 3.82
C LYS A 267 -8.63 -16.93 3.97
N VAL A 268 -7.95 -15.96 3.35
CA VAL A 268 -6.49 -15.87 3.33
C VAL A 268 -5.94 -15.12 4.55
N TYR A 269 -6.54 -14.01 4.92
CA TYR A 269 -6.04 -13.07 5.93
C TYR A 269 -6.87 -13.00 7.20
N GLY A 270 -8.11 -13.48 7.18
CA GLY A 270 -8.98 -13.45 8.35
C GLY A 270 -8.41 -14.26 9.50
N LEU A 271 -8.65 -13.80 10.73
CA LEU A 271 -8.26 -14.54 11.92
C LEU A 271 -9.09 -15.83 11.99
N LYS A 272 -8.40 -16.98 12.03
CA LYS A 272 -9.05 -18.26 12.29
C LYS A 272 -9.62 -18.20 13.70
N LYS A 273 -10.96 -18.16 13.79
CA LYS A 273 -11.69 -18.32 15.05
C LYS A 273 -11.51 -19.73 15.60
#